data_AF-A0A565BF12-F1
#
_entry.id   AF-A0A565BF12-F1
#
_cell.length_a   1.000
_cell.length_b   1.000
_cell.length_c   1.000
_cell.angle_alpha   90.00
_cell.angle_beta   90.00
_cell.angle_gamma   90.00
#
_symmetry.space_group_name_H-M   'P 1'
#
loop_
_entity.id
_entity.type
_entity.pdbx_description
1 polymer ?
#
loop_
_entity_poly.entity_id
_entity_poly.type
_entity_poly.pdbx_seq_one_letter_code
_entity_poly.pdbx_strand_id
1 'polypeptide(L)'
;MEFWEQISDKSFHSRLKTFVDMLDKDSNGRITEDEVREIINLSSSVNNLSNIQRQRDEYVALIMEELDPDNIGYITIESLECLHAETQHPFSITSAPQDDYLSVHIKSVGDWTEAVQKAFSELIDMYHGANNPDFFYSLPKIMIDGPYGAPAQDYKKYEVVLLVGLGIGATPMISIIKDINNNNEAKEHEQLNRIEKGTQQQGKKESFKTRKAYFYWLTKEQGSFSWFKNIMNEIVERDTSNVIELRNYCTSIYEKGDVRSAFIHMLQSLNHAKYGMDIVSGTNVMTNFAKPNWKNVYEHIAIDHPGSHVGVFYCGELALANQENFYPQC
;
A
#
# COMPACT_ATOMS: atom_id res chain seq x y z
N MET A 1 24.83 -28.94 -8.39
CA MET A 1 23.42 -28.97 -7.95
C MET A 1 23.29 -28.43 -6.53
N GLU A 2 24.23 -28.76 -5.64
CA GLU A 2 24.31 -28.23 -4.25
C GLU A 2 24.53 -26.70 -4.12
N PHE A 3 25.16 -26.03 -5.10
CA PHE A 3 25.44 -24.57 -5.11
C PHE A 3 24.19 -23.68 -4.95
N TRP A 4 23.12 -24.01 -5.67
CA TRP A 4 21.89 -23.19 -5.67
C TRP A 4 20.95 -23.55 -4.51
N GLU A 5 21.15 -24.70 -3.87
CA GLU A 5 20.35 -25.16 -2.74
C GLU A 5 20.79 -24.52 -1.41
N GLN A 6 22.04 -24.07 -1.28
CA GLN A 6 22.52 -23.39 -0.07
C GLN A 6 22.13 -21.89 -0.02
N ILE A 7 21.85 -21.27 -1.16
CA ILE A 7 21.41 -19.86 -1.26
C ILE A 7 19.89 -19.71 -0.98
N SER A 8 19.17 -20.80 -0.70
CA SER A 8 17.71 -20.76 -0.43
C SER A 8 17.33 -20.34 1.00
N ASP A 9 18.25 -19.76 1.78
CA ASP A 9 17.99 -19.28 3.15
C ASP A 9 17.14 -17.98 3.15
N LYS A 10 16.45 -17.70 4.27
CA LYS A 10 15.37 -16.70 4.37
C LYS A 10 15.83 -15.25 4.45
N SER A 11 17.08 -14.94 4.82
CA SER A 11 17.53 -13.55 4.98
C SER A 11 18.48 -13.12 3.85
N PHE A 12 18.25 -11.94 3.26
CA PHE A 12 19.14 -11.38 2.22
C PHE A 12 20.60 -11.26 2.72
N HIS A 13 20.81 -10.78 3.94
CA HIS A 13 22.16 -10.65 4.51
C HIS A 13 22.85 -12.01 4.68
N SER A 14 22.13 -13.05 5.12
CA SER A 14 22.68 -14.41 5.16
C SER A 14 23.06 -14.90 3.76
N ARG A 15 22.19 -14.69 2.76
CA ARG A 15 22.46 -15.09 1.37
C ARG A 15 23.63 -14.33 0.77
N LEU A 16 23.72 -13.03 1.03
CA LEU A 16 24.82 -12.17 0.56
C LEU A 16 26.13 -12.60 1.22
N LYS A 17 26.13 -12.85 2.53
CA LYS A 17 27.30 -13.35 3.24
C LYS A 17 27.75 -14.70 2.71
N THR A 18 26.83 -15.65 2.53
CA THR A 18 27.16 -16.95 1.89
C THR A 18 27.70 -16.75 0.48
N PHE A 19 27.15 -15.82 -0.29
CA PHE A 19 27.63 -15.49 -1.63
C PHE A 19 29.04 -14.89 -1.60
N VAL A 20 29.33 -13.96 -0.69
CA VAL A 20 30.65 -13.36 -0.51
C VAL A 20 31.67 -14.40 -0.03
N ASP A 21 31.34 -15.18 1.00
CA ASP A 21 32.20 -16.26 1.53
C ASP A 21 32.55 -17.31 0.45
N MET A 22 31.71 -17.44 -0.57
CA MET A 22 31.96 -18.31 -1.72
C MET A 22 32.80 -17.66 -2.83
N LEU A 23 32.77 -16.34 -2.95
CA LEU A 23 33.57 -15.59 -3.93
C LEU A 23 35.00 -15.35 -3.45
N ASP A 24 35.12 -15.06 -2.17
CA ASP A 24 36.35 -14.75 -1.47
C ASP A 24 37.16 -16.03 -1.20
N LYS A 25 38.04 -16.38 -2.15
CA LYS A 25 38.76 -17.66 -2.15
C LYS A 25 39.79 -17.77 -1.03
N ASP A 26 40.33 -16.64 -0.57
CA ASP A 26 41.32 -16.58 0.50
C ASP A 26 40.71 -16.20 1.85
N SER A 27 39.38 -16.03 1.90
CA SER A 27 38.59 -15.77 3.11
C SER A 27 39.03 -14.49 3.84
N ASN A 28 39.47 -13.48 3.09
CA ASN A 28 40.00 -12.23 3.61
C ASN A 28 38.94 -11.11 3.74
N GLY A 29 37.70 -11.38 3.33
CA GLY A 29 36.55 -10.50 3.30
C GLY A 29 36.47 -9.55 2.11
N ARG A 30 37.29 -9.76 1.06
CA ARG A 30 37.45 -8.86 -0.09
C ARG A 30 37.29 -9.63 -1.39
N ILE A 31 36.55 -9.05 -2.32
CA ILE A 31 36.30 -9.61 -3.64
C ILE A 31 37.07 -8.79 -4.66
N THR A 32 38.05 -9.42 -5.28
CA THR A 32 38.91 -8.81 -6.30
C THR A 32 38.26 -8.79 -7.68
N GLU A 33 38.80 -7.97 -8.58
CA GLU A 33 38.35 -7.92 -9.98
C GLU A 33 38.37 -9.30 -10.66
N ASP A 34 39.38 -10.13 -10.36
CA ASP A 34 39.49 -11.48 -10.90
C ASP A 34 38.41 -12.43 -10.37
N GLU A 35 38.02 -12.29 -9.10
CA GLU A 35 36.92 -13.07 -8.51
C GLU A 35 35.55 -12.64 -9.08
N VAL A 36 35.34 -11.34 -9.31
CA VAL A 36 34.16 -10.83 -10.04
C VAL A 36 34.12 -11.37 -11.48
N ARG A 37 35.27 -11.39 -12.16
CA ARG A 37 35.39 -11.93 -13.52
C ARG A 37 35.05 -13.42 -13.56
N GLU A 38 35.50 -14.19 -12.58
CA GLU A 38 35.25 -15.63 -12.49
C GLU A 38 33.78 -15.94 -12.22
N ILE A 39 33.12 -15.22 -11.32
CA ILE A 39 31.70 -15.47 -11.04
C ILE A 39 30.81 -15.10 -12.22
N ILE A 40 31.10 -14.03 -12.95
CA ILE A 40 30.35 -13.69 -14.17
C ILE A 40 30.51 -14.81 -15.20
N ASN A 41 31.71 -15.37 -15.36
CA ASN A 41 31.92 -16.53 -16.23
C ASN A 41 31.14 -17.76 -15.77
N LEU A 42 31.17 -18.09 -14.47
CA LEU A 42 30.46 -19.24 -13.92
C LEU A 42 28.94 -19.07 -14.08
N SER A 43 28.40 -17.92 -13.67
CA SER A 43 26.96 -17.63 -13.73
C SER A 43 26.44 -17.59 -15.17
N SER A 44 27.15 -16.91 -16.08
CA SER A 44 26.77 -16.86 -17.49
C SER A 44 26.86 -18.21 -18.19
N SER A 45 27.84 -19.05 -17.85
CA SER A 45 27.98 -20.41 -18.39
C SER A 45 26.85 -21.33 -17.92
N VAL A 46 26.50 -21.28 -16.63
CA VAL A 46 25.40 -22.08 -16.06
C VAL A 46 24.05 -21.68 -16.65
N ASN A 47 23.88 -20.40 -16.99
CA ASN A 47 22.63 -19.86 -17.53
C ASN A 47 22.60 -19.73 -19.07
N ASN A 48 23.61 -20.24 -19.78
CA ASN A 48 23.74 -20.14 -21.25
C ASN A 48 23.67 -18.69 -21.81
N LEU A 49 24.20 -17.72 -21.08
CA LEU A 49 24.17 -16.29 -21.41
C LEU A 49 25.43 -15.87 -22.20
N SER A 50 25.52 -16.32 -23.45
CA SER A 50 26.70 -16.10 -24.33
C SER A 50 27.05 -14.63 -24.59
N ASN A 51 26.06 -13.73 -24.58
CA ASN A 51 26.30 -12.29 -24.71
C ASN A 51 27.05 -11.72 -23.50
N ILE A 52 26.73 -12.21 -22.30
CA ILE A 52 27.38 -11.76 -21.05
C ILE A 52 28.82 -12.23 -21.00
N GLN A 53 29.11 -13.44 -21.49
CA GLN A 53 30.48 -13.92 -21.63
C GLN A 53 31.31 -13.05 -22.57
N ARG A 54 30.70 -12.57 -23.66
CA ARG A 54 31.39 -11.74 -24.66
C ARG A 54 31.74 -10.34 -24.14
N GLN A 55 30.87 -9.75 -23.32
CA GLN A 55 31.03 -8.42 -22.74
C GLN A 55 31.51 -8.44 -21.29
N ARG A 56 31.99 -9.60 -20.81
CA ARG A 56 32.36 -9.81 -19.41
C ARG A 56 33.29 -8.72 -18.88
N ASP A 57 34.35 -8.40 -19.60
CA ASP A 57 35.34 -7.43 -19.10
C ASP A 57 34.76 -6.01 -19.02
N GLU A 58 33.79 -5.66 -19.88
CA GLU A 58 33.03 -4.41 -19.79
C GLU A 58 32.15 -4.39 -18.52
N TYR A 59 31.50 -5.52 -18.20
CA TYR A 59 30.68 -5.64 -16.99
C TYR A 59 31.50 -5.70 -15.70
N VAL A 60 32.68 -6.33 -15.72
CA VAL A 60 33.61 -6.32 -14.60
C VAL A 60 34.06 -4.90 -14.30
N ALA A 61 34.46 -4.14 -15.33
CA ALA A 61 34.84 -2.74 -15.17
C ALA A 61 33.69 -1.90 -14.59
N LEU A 62 32.46 -2.08 -15.09
CA LEU A 62 31.28 -1.38 -14.58
C LEU A 62 31.00 -1.69 -13.10
N ILE A 63 31.11 -2.96 -12.69
CA ILE A 63 30.88 -3.37 -11.31
C ILE A 63 31.96 -2.80 -10.37
N MET A 64 33.23 -2.81 -10.80
CA MET A 64 34.32 -2.24 -10.00
C MET A 64 34.22 -0.71 -9.93
N GLU A 65 33.83 -0.01 -11.01
CA GLU A 65 33.62 1.44 -11.00
C GLU A 65 32.53 1.85 -10.00
N GLU A 66 31.45 1.07 -9.90
CA GLU A 66 30.33 1.37 -9.00
C GLU A 66 30.60 0.99 -7.55
N LEU A 67 31.23 -0.17 -7.30
CA LEU A 67 31.36 -0.75 -5.95
C LEU A 67 32.74 -0.51 -5.30
N ASP A 68 33.69 -0.02 -6.09
CA ASP A 68 35.03 0.41 -5.67
C ASP A 68 35.35 1.80 -6.29
N PRO A 69 34.62 2.86 -5.89
CA PRO A 69 34.78 4.20 -6.47
C PRO A 69 36.15 4.83 -6.17
N ASP A 70 36.81 4.37 -5.10
CA ASP A 70 38.14 4.84 -4.70
C ASP A 70 39.28 4.07 -5.40
N ASN A 71 38.94 3.06 -6.22
CA ASN A 71 39.88 2.22 -6.97
C ASN A 71 40.93 1.55 -6.07
N ILE A 72 40.49 1.00 -4.93
CA ILE A 72 41.31 0.24 -3.97
C ILE A 72 41.62 -1.19 -4.46
N GLY A 73 40.95 -1.66 -5.52
CA GLY A 73 41.16 -2.93 -6.21
C GLY A 73 40.34 -4.09 -5.68
N TYR A 74 39.37 -3.84 -4.78
CA TYR A 74 38.51 -4.87 -4.21
C TYR A 74 37.20 -4.32 -3.67
N ILE A 75 36.17 -5.17 -3.65
CA ILE A 75 34.83 -4.89 -3.15
C ILE A 75 34.65 -5.62 -1.82
N THR A 76 34.04 -4.97 -0.83
CA THR A 76 33.71 -5.61 0.46
C THR A 76 32.23 -5.99 0.51
N ILE A 77 31.85 -6.80 1.49
CA ILE A 77 30.44 -7.08 1.76
C ILE A 77 29.64 -5.79 2.04
N GLU A 78 30.26 -4.79 2.68
CA GLU A 78 29.64 -3.49 2.94
C GLU A 78 29.31 -2.74 1.65
N SER A 79 30.22 -2.74 0.66
CA SER A 79 29.96 -2.18 -0.67
C SER A 79 28.81 -2.89 -1.39
N LEU A 80 28.71 -4.22 -1.25
CA LEU A 80 27.60 -5.00 -1.82
C LEU A 80 26.28 -4.77 -1.05
N GLU A 81 26.33 -4.47 0.24
CA GLU A 81 25.17 -4.08 1.03
C GLU A 81 24.64 -2.70 0.63
N CYS A 82 25.50 -1.80 0.14
CA CYS A 82 25.06 -0.52 -0.42
C CYS A 82 24.11 -0.69 -1.62
N LEU A 83 24.31 -1.70 -2.48
CA LEU A 83 23.36 -2.04 -3.54
C LEU A 83 21.96 -2.40 -3.02
N HIS A 84 21.86 -2.89 -1.78
CA HIS A 84 20.59 -3.12 -1.11
C HIS A 84 20.06 -1.87 -0.41
N ALA A 85 20.93 -1.01 0.12
CA ALA A 85 20.53 0.26 0.74
C ALA A 85 19.84 1.21 -0.24
N GLU A 86 20.06 1.04 -1.55
CA GLU A 86 19.41 1.80 -2.62
C GLU A 86 18.05 1.24 -3.05
N THR A 87 17.51 0.21 -2.40
CA THR A 87 16.19 -0.31 -2.78
C THR A 87 15.09 0.68 -2.41
N GLN A 88 14.66 1.47 -3.39
CA GLN A 88 13.46 2.30 -3.30
C GLN A 88 12.21 1.40 -3.37
N HIS A 89 11.30 1.56 -2.42
CA HIS A 89 10.04 0.81 -2.39
C HIS A 89 8.84 1.76 -2.60
N PRO A 90 8.00 1.53 -3.64
CA PRO A 90 6.85 2.38 -3.90
C PRO A 90 5.71 2.09 -2.92
N PHE A 91 5.18 3.14 -2.29
CA PHE A 91 3.98 3.06 -1.45
C PHE A 91 2.97 4.13 -1.83
N SER A 92 1.69 3.77 -1.77
CA SER A 92 0.61 4.75 -1.89
C SER A 92 0.50 5.57 -0.62
N ILE A 93 0.40 6.89 -0.79
CA ILE A 93 0.11 7.81 0.31
C ILE A 93 -1.33 7.57 0.77
N THR A 94 -1.53 7.47 2.09
CA THR A 94 -2.84 7.29 2.72
C THR A 94 -3.41 8.58 3.31
N SER A 95 -2.57 9.60 3.53
CA SER A 95 -3.03 10.94 3.92
C SER A 95 -3.69 11.66 2.74
N ALA A 96 -4.56 12.61 3.05
CA ALA A 96 -5.12 13.51 2.06
C ALA A 96 -4.11 14.61 1.69
N PRO A 97 -4.23 15.24 0.51
CA PRO A 97 -3.38 16.38 0.13
C PRO A 97 -3.48 17.59 1.08
N GLN A 98 -4.53 17.68 1.90
CA GLN A 98 -4.73 18.75 2.87
C GLN A 98 -4.15 18.46 4.26
N ASP A 99 -3.74 17.21 4.53
CA ASP A 99 -3.16 16.86 5.82
C ASP A 99 -1.77 17.54 5.96
N ASP A 100 -1.40 17.91 7.18
CA ASP A 100 -0.09 18.48 7.53
C ASP A 100 1.01 17.42 7.70
N TYR A 101 0.67 16.15 7.41
CA TYR A 101 1.58 15.01 7.47
C TYR A 101 1.43 14.09 6.25
N LEU A 102 2.49 13.35 5.96
CA LEU A 102 2.46 12.20 5.05
C LEU A 102 2.28 10.91 5.84
N SER A 103 1.35 10.07 5.40
CA SER A 103 1.19 8.73 5.95
C SER A 103 1.20 7.68 4.84
N VAL A 104 1.78 6.52 5.15
CA VAL A 104 1.79 5.32 4.30
C VAL A 104 1.40 4.13 5.16
N HIS A 105 0.72 3.15 4.57
CA HIS A 105 0.43 1.87 5.23
C HIS A 105 1.14 0.75 4.48
N ILE A 106 2.11 0.14 5.14
CA ILE A 106 2.99 -0.87 4.56
C ILE A 106 2.55 -2.25 5.11
N LYS A 107 2.07 -3.13 4.24
CA LYS A 107 1.81 -4.53 4.63
C LYS A 107 3.14 -5.26 4.72
N SER A 108 3.38 -5.95 5.84
CA SER A 108 4.56 -6.78 6.06
C SER A 108 4.42 -8.09 5.28
N VAL A 109 5.11 -8.19 4.13
CA VAL A 109 4.99 -9.32 3.18
C VAL A 109 6.32 -9.78 2.57
N GLY A 110 7.43 -9.22 3.01
CA GLY A 110 8.77 -9.58 2.53
C GLY A 110 9.88 -8.88 3.30
N ASP A 111 11.12 -9.30 3.05
CA ASP A 111 12.32 -8.99 3.82
C ASP A 111 12.41 -7.52 4.24
N TRP A 112 12.30 -6.59 3.29
CA TRP A 112 12.39 -5.16 3.58
C TRP A 112 11.21 -4.66 4.45
N THR A 113 9.97 -5.04 4.11
CA THR A 113 8.79 -4.59 4.86
C THR A 113 8.74 -5.17 6.28
N GLU A 114 9.24 -6.40 6.47
CA GLU A 114 9.38 -7.03 7.78
C GLU A 114 10.48 -6.37 8.60
N ALA A 115 11.62 -6.04 7.97
CA ALA A 115 12.70 -5.30 8.63
C ALA A 115 12.26 -3.90 9.06
N VAL A 116 11.51 -3.18 8.22
CA VAL A 116 10.93 -1.88 8.58
C VAL A 116 9.96 -2.04 9.74
N GLN A 117 9.04 -3.01 9.69
CA GLN A 117 8.11 -3.26 10.79
C GLN A 117 8.87 -3.53 12.10
N LYS A 118 9.88 -4.40 12.08
CA LYS A 118 10.70 -4.74 13.24
C LYS A 118 11.42 -3.51 13.81
N ALA A 119 12.08 -2.73 12.96
CA ALA A 119 12.81 -1.54 13.38
C ALA A 119 11.88 -0.53 14.09
N PHE A 120 10.68 -0.28 13.54
CA PHE A 120 9.70 0.60 14.17
C PHE A 120 9.09 0.03 15.45
N SER A 121 8.88 -1.29 15.54
CA SER A 121 8.39 -1.93 16.76
C SER A 121 9.39 -1.81 17.92
N GLU A 122 10.67 -2.08 17.68
CA GLU A 122 11.73 -1.95 18.69
C GLU A 122 11.85 -0.50 19.22
N LEU A 123 11.69 0.48 18.33
CA LEU A 123 11.65 1.89 18.69
C LEU A 123 10.45 2.21 19.59
N ILE A 124 9.24 1.74 19.24
CA ILE A 124 8.03 1.96 20.03
C ILE A 124 8.16 1.35 21.43
N ASP A 125 8.72 0.15 21.55
CA ASP A 125 8.95 -0.50 22.85
C ASP A 125 9.92 0.31 23.72
N MET A 126 10.98 0.87 23.13
CA MET A 126 11.89 1.78 23.84
C MET A 126 11.19 3.08 24.29
N TYR A 127 10.29 3.64 23.46
CA TYR A 127 9.53 4.83 23.83
C TYR A 127 8.58 4.59 25.01
N HIS A 128 7.86 3.47 25.01
CA HIS A 128 6.96 3.14 26.12
C HIS A 128 7.71 2.79 27.42
N GLY A 129 8.97 2.35 27.32
CA GLY A 129 9.85 2.10 28.46
C GLY A 129 10.55 3.35 29.02
N ALA A 130 10.69 4.41 28.24
CA ALA A 130 11.38 5.64 28.63
C ALA A 130 10.52 6.87 28.30
N ASN A 131 10.08 7.62 29.33
CA ASN A 131 9.50 8.95 29.21
C ASN A 131 10.56 9.99 28.76
N ASN A 132 11.28 9.73 27.67
CA ASN A 132 12.35 10.58 27.17
C ASN A 132 11.82 11.44 26.00
N PRO A 133 11.71 12.77 26.17
CA PRO A 133 11.28 13.66 25.10
C PRO A 133 12.24 13.73 23.91
N ASP A 134 13.50 13.29 24.06
CA ASP A 134 14.48 13.26 22.96
C ASP A 134 14.31 12.06 22.01
N PHE A 135 13.35 11.18 22.27
CA PHE A 135 13.08 10.00 21.44
C PHE A 135 12.83 10.33 19.96
N PHE A 136 12.21 11.48 19.66
CA PHE A 136 11.97 11.90 18.29
C PHE A 136 13.26 12.07 17.46
N TYR A 137 14.40 12.40 18.10
CA TYR A 137 15.70 12.49 17.42
C TYR A 137 16.34 11.13 17.13
N SER A 138 15.82 10.05 17.73
CA SER A 138 16.27 8.67 17.49
C SER A 138 15.46 7.93 16.42
N LEU A 139 14.43 8.57 15.83
CA LEU A 139 13.68 7.97 14.74
C LEU A 139 14.53 7.90 13.45
N PRO A 140 14.43 6.80 12.68
CA PRO A 140 15.11 6.67 11.39
C PRO A 140 14.72 7.82 10.46
N LYS A 141 15.73 8.41 9.81
CA LYS A 141 15.49 9.38 8.74
C LYS A 141 15.04 8.63 7.50
N ILE A 142 13.92 9.04 6.91
CA ILE A 142 13.38 8.46 5.69
C ILE A 142 13.59 9.44 4.54
N MET A 143 14.15 8.96 3.44
CA MET A 143 14.20 9.71 2.19
C MET A 143 12.92 9.42 1.40
N ILE A 144 12.25 10.48 0.93
CA ILE A 144 11.02 10.38 0.15
C ILE A 144 11.31 10.91 -1.24
N ASP A 145 11.00 10.11 -2.24
CA ASP A 145 11.06 10.49 -3.64
C ASP A 145 9.63 10.43 -4.23
N GLY A 146 9.15 11.54 -4.81
CA GLY A 146 7.79 11.68 -5.30
C GLY A 146 7.17 13.08 -5.11
N PRO A 147 5.86 13.25 -5.40
CA PRO A 147 4.89 12.19 -5.68
C PRO A 147 4.94 11.67 -7.13
N TYR A 148 4.61 10.38 -7.30
CA TYR A 148 4.39 9.75 -8.59
C TYR A 148 2.88 9.65 -8.89
N GLY A 149 2.46 10.11 -10.07
CA GLY A 149 1.06 10.16 -10.45
C GLY A 149 0.42 8.76 -10.61
N ALA A 150 -0.81 8.61 -10.14
CA ALA A 150 -1.62 7.41 -10.35
C ALA A 150 -2.86 7.74 -11.19
N PRO A 151 -3.34 6.83 -12.07
CA PRO A 151 -4.57 7.04 -12.85
C PRO A 151 -5.79 7.40 -11.99
N ALA A 152 -5.80 6.94 -10.73
CA ALA A 152 -6.86 7.24 -9.77
C ALA A 152 -7.00 8.74 -9.43
N GLN A 153 -6.01 9.59 -9.71
CA GLN A 153 -6.07 11.04 -9.49
C GLN A 153 -7.19 11.74 -10.28
N ASP A 154 -7.66 11.11 -11.36
CA ASP A 154 -8.74 11.62 -12.21
C ASP A 154 -10.12 11.55 -11.55
N TYR A 155 -10.25 10.98 -10.35
CA TYR A 155 -11.51 10.90 -9.62
C TYR A 155 -12.20 12.27 -9.48
N LYS A 156 -11.42 13.35 -9.36
CA LYS A 156 -11.90 14.76 -9.26
C LYS A 156 -12.71 15.21 -10.47
N LYS A 157 -12.55 14.54 -11.62
CA LYS A 157 -13.23 14.83 -12.89
C LYS A 157 -14.65 14.25 -12.94
N TYR A 158 -14.97 13.29 -12.06
CA TYR A 158 -16.25 12.59 -12.03
C TYR A 158 -17.12 13.11 -10.88
N GLU A 159 -18.42 13.28 -11.13
CA GLU A 159 -19.39 13.65 -10.10
C GLU A 159 -19.71 12.46 -9.19
N VAL A 160 -19.71 11.24 -9.74
CA VAL A 160 -19.94 10.00 -9.01
C VAL A 160 -18.74 9.10 -9.20
N VAL A 161 -18.19 8.57 -8.11
CA VAL A 161 -17.06 7.64 -8.16
C VAL A 161 -17.38 6.34 -7.44
N LEU A 162 -16.93 5.22 -8.01
CA LEU A 162 -16.89 3.91 -7.39
C LEU A 162 -15.43 3.53 -7.16
N LEU A 163 -15.04 3.47 -5.89
CA LEU A 163 -13.70 3.15 -5.43
C LEU A 163 -13.69 1.72 -4.89
N VAL A 164 -12.82 0.87 -5.42
CA VAL A 164 -12.73 -0.54 -5.03
C VAL A 164 -11.30 -0.90 -4.63
N GLY A 165 -11.10 -1.22 -3.35
CA GLY A 165 -9.82 -1.64 -2.80
C GLY A 165 -9.85 -3.11 -2.37
N LEU A 166 -8.88 -3.93 -2.81
CA LEU A 166 -8.68 -5.28 -2.29
C LEU A 166 -7.48 -5.33 -1.33
N GLY A 167 -7.71 -5.79 -0.10
CA GLY A 167 -6.66 -5.90 0.92
C GLY A 167 -5.97 -4.55 1.16
N ILE A 168 -4.64 -4.52 1.04
CA ILE A 168 -3.84 -3.28 1.18
C ILE A 168 -4.07 -2.30 0.01
N GLY A 169 -4.63 -2.76 -1.11
CA GLY A 169 -5.02 -1.93 -2.25
C GLY A 169 -6.09 -0.88 -1.93
N ALA A 170 -6.70 -0.91 -0.73
CA ALA A 170 -7.52 0.19 -0.25
C ALA A 170 -6.73 1.48 0.05
N THR A 171 -5.41 1.41 0.24
CA THR A 171 -4.57 2.57 0.61
C THR A 171 -4.76 3.82 -0.27
N PRO A 172 -4.66 3.76 -1.63
CA PRO A 172 -4.91 4.94 -2.46
C PRO A 172 -6.37 5.42 -2.38
N MET A 173 -7.33 4.52 -2.20
CA MET A 173 -8.75 4.89 -2.05
C MET A 173 -9.00 5.64 -0.74
N ILE A 174 -8.33 5.27 0.35
CA ILE A 174 -8.44 5.97 1.62
C ILE A 174 -7.99 7.43 1.49
N SER A 175 -6.85 7.69 0.83
CA SER A 175 -6.40 9.07 0.55
C SER A 175 -7.44 9.85 -0.27
N ILE A 176 -8.00 9.23 -1.31
CA ILE A 176 -9.07 9.82 -2.13
C ILE A 176 -10.31 10.15 -1.29
N ILE A 177 -10.74 9.24 -0.41
CA ILE A 177 -11.94 9.43 0.43
C ILE A 177 -11.73 10.58 1.41
N LYS A 178 -10.56 10.66 2.05
CA LYS A 178 -10.23 11.80 2.92
C LYS A 178 -10.23 13.12 2.14
N ASP A 179 -9.64 13.15 0.93
CA ASP A 179 -9.66 14.33 0.05
C ASP A 179 -11.10 14.71 -0.34
N ILE A 180 -11.98 13.74 -0.64
CA ILE A 180 -13.42 13.98 -0.88
C ILE A 180 -14.10 14.60 0.33
N ASN A 181 -13.92 14.03 1.52
CA ASN A 181 -14.55 14.53 2.74
C ASN A 181 -14.12 15.98 3.05
N ASN A 182 -12.81 16.24 3.01
CA ASN A 182 -12.24 17.57 3.27
C ASN A 182 -12.76 18.63 2.27
N ASN A 183 -12.91 18.28 0.98
CA ASN A 183 -13.45 19.21 -0.02
C ASN A 183 -14.95 19.47 0.16
N ASN A 184 -15.71 18.52 0.69
CA ASN A 184 -17.13 18.72 0.97
C ASN A 184 -17.33 19.65 2.16
N GLU A 185 -16.60 19.40 3.26
CA GLU A 185 -16.62 20.28 4.45
C GLU A 185 -16.26 21.72 4.09
N ALA A 186 -15.21 21.92 3.28
CA ALA A 186 -14.81 23.25 2.82
C ALA A 186 -15.93 23.95 2.01
N LYS A 187 -16.67 23.21 1.18
CA LYS A 187 -17.78 23.76 0.39
C LYS A 187 -18.98 24.11 1.25
N GLU A 188 -19.33 23.28 2.21
CA GLU A 188 -20.41 23.56 3.15
C GLU A 188 -20.10 24.82 3.96
N HIS A 189 -18.86 24.93 4.45
CA HIS A 189 -18.42 26.10 5.20
C HIS A 189 -18.39 27.37 4.34
N GLU A 190 -17.94 27.29 3.08
CA GLU A 190 -18.02 28.41 2.15
C GLU A 190 -19.48 28.84 1.87
N GLN A 191 -20.40 27.89 1.72
CA GLN A 191 -21.81 28.20 1.47
C GLN A 191 -22.46 28.90 2.66
N LEU A 192 -22.21 28.42 3.88
CA LEU A 192 -22.67 29.07 5.12
C LEU A 192 -22.13 30.50 5.24
N ASN A 193 -20.83 30.69 5.02
CA ASN A 193 -20.21 32.01 5.04
C ASN A 193 -20.78 32.97 3.98
N ARG A 194 -21.14 32.47 2.78
CA ARG A 194 -21.78 33.29 1.73
C ARG A 194 -23.19 33.71 2.12
N ILE A 195 -23.96 32.84 2.76
CA ILE A 195 -25.29 33.15 3.29
C ILE A 195 -25.18 34.24 4.38
N GLU A 196 -24.19 34.13 5.25
CA GLU A 196 -23.96 35.10 6.34
C GLU A 196 -23.44 36.45 5.86
N LYS A 197 -22.57 36.48 4.83
CA LYS A 197 -21.87 37.70 4.38
C LYS A 197 -22.45 38.33 3.11
N GLY A 198 -23.53 37.80 2.54
CA GLY A 198 -24.26 38.39 1.40
C GLY A 198 -23.43 38.70 0.15
N THR A 199 -22.28 38.05 -0.03
CA THR A 199 -21.28 38.40 -1.05
C THR A 199 -21.12 37.30 -2.10
N GLN A 200 -21.29 37.65 -3.37
CA GLN A 200 -20.99 36.79 -4.52
C GLN A 200 -19.58 37.09 -5.03
N GLN A 201 -18.57 36.31 -4.62
CA GLN A 201 -17.28 36.29 -5.31
C GLN A 201 -17.00 34.91 -5.90
N GLN A 202 -16.93 34.87 -7.23
CA GLN A 202 -16.52 33.70 -8.01
C GLN A 202 -15.00 33.68 -8.13
N GLY A 203 -14.33 33.02 -7.19
CA GLY A 203 -12.95 32.58 -7.38
C GLY A 203 -12.91 31.36 -8.31
N LYS A 204 -12.16 31.46 -9.40
CA LYS A 204 -11.99 30.43 -10.43
C LYS A 204 -11.09 29.29 -9.91
N LYS A 205 -11.51 28.57 -8.89
CA LYS A 205 -10.85 27.32 -8.44
C LYS A 205 -11.34 26.19 -9.34
N GLU A 206 -10.44 25.35 -9.87
CA GLU A 206 -10.85 24.13 -10.58
C GLU A 206 -11.90 23.39 -9.73
N SER A 207 -13.08 23.18 -10.30
CA SER A 207 -14.20 22.68 -9.51
C SER A 207 -13.98 21.20 -9.20
N PHE A 208 -13.65 20.88 -7.96
CA PHE A 208 -13.78 19.51 -7.45
C PHE A 208 -15.22 19.04 -7.71
N LYS A 209 -15.42 18.10 -8.64
CA LYS A 209 -16.76 17.75 -9.12
C LYS A 209 -17.43 16.69 -8.27
N THR A 210 -16.67 15.83 -7.60
CA THR A 210 -17.21 14.67 -6.89
C THR A 210 -18.27 15.08 -5.86
N ARG A 211 -19.44 14.44 -5.97
CA ARG A 211 -20.66 14.63 -5.16
C ARG A 211 -21.13 13.35 -4.48
N LYS A 212 -20.73 12.20 -5.00
CA LYS A 212 -21.02 10.91 -4.41
C LYS A 212 -19.83 9.97 -4.62
N ALA A 213 -19.46 9.25 -3.56
CA ALA A 213 -18.42 8.24 -3.59
C ALA A 213 -18.95 6.96 -2.96
N TYR A 214 -18.83 5.86 -3.69
CA TYR A 214 -19.08 4.52 -3.19
C TYR A 214 -17.73 3.86 -2.96
N PHE A 215 -17.41 3.47 -1.73
CA PHE A 215 -16.16 2.79 -1.41
C PHE A 215 -16.43 1.35 -0.98
N TYR A 216 -15.91 0.41 -1.77
CA TYR A 216 -15.95 -1.02 -1.48
C TYR A 216 -14.55 -1.49 -1.09
N TRP A 217 -14.37 -1.82 0.18
CA TRP A 217 -13.14 -2.43 0.67
C TRP A 217 -13.35 -3.91 0.93
N LEU A 218 -12.67 -4.76 0.17
CA LEU A 218 -12.76 -6.21 0.30
C LEU A 218 -11.48 -6.76 0.91
N THR A 219 -11.60 -7.62 1.91
CA THR A 219 -10.48 -8.37 2.48
C THR A 219 -10.91 -9.77 2.92
N LYS A 220 -9.97 -10.73 2.88
CA LYS A 220 -10.14 -12.07 3.45
C LYS A 220 -9.80 -12.10 4.94
N GLU A 221 -8.94 -11.19 5.39
CA GLU A 221 -8.37 -11.18 6.73
C GLU A 221 -9.13 -10.18 7.60
N GLN A 222 -9.79 -10.66 8.66
CA GLN A 222 -10.47 -9.78 9.63
C GLN A 222 -9.51 -8.72 10.21
N GLY A 223 -8.28 -9.12 10.51
CA GLY A 223 -7.26 -8.23 11.08
C GLY A 223 -6.96 -7.00 10.20
N SER A 224 -7.17 -7.10 8.88
CA SER A 224 -6.97 -5.97 7.98
C SER A 224 -7.86 -4.78 8.27
N PHE A 225 -9.07 -4.98 8.79
CA PHE A 225 -9.99 -3.89 9.10
C PHE A 225 -9.44 -2.92 10.16
N SER A 226 -8.51 -3.37 10.99
CA SER A 226 -7.83 -2.51 11.96
C SER A 226 -6.98 -1.41 11.30
N TRP A 227 -6.49 -1.62 10.07
CA TRP A 227 -5.60 -0.68 9.38
C TRP A 227 -6.24 0.70 9.19
N PHE A 228 -7.51 0.74 8.81
CA PHE A 228 -8.23 2.00 8.54
C PHE A 228 -9.36 2.26 9.53
N LYS A 229 -9.42 1.54 10.65
CA LYS A 229 -10.53 1.62 11.61
C LYS A 229 -10.83 3.05 12.05
N ASN A 230 -9.80 3.79 12.48
CA ASN A 230 -9.96 5.16 12.95
C ASN A 230 -10.41 6.10 11.83
N ILE A 231 -9.84 5.92 10.62
CA ILE A 231 -10.19 6.73 9.45
C ILE A 231 -11.64 6.48 9.03
N MET A 232 -12.09 5.22 9.02
CA MET A 232 -13.47 4.86 8.67
C MET A 232 -14.46 5.47 9.67
N ASN A 233 -14.15 5.42 10.97
CA ASN A 233 -15.00 6.03 12.00
C ASN A 233 -15.04 7.55 11.86
N GLU A 234 -13.88 8.20 11.65
CA GLU A 234 -13.78 9.65 11.43
C GLU A 234 -14.64 10.09 10.23
N ILE A 235 -14.59 9.36 9.12
CA ILE A 235 -15.42 9.66 7.93
C ILE A 235 -16.91 9.54 8.25
N VAL A 236 -17.33 8.46 8.93
CA VAL A 236 -18.74 8.27 9.32
C VAL A 236 -19.23 9.37 10.25
N GLU A 237 -18.37 9.85 11.15
CA GLU A 237 -18.72 10.94 12.09
C GLU A 237 -18.83 12.30 11.41
N ARG A 238 -18.03 12.56 10.37
CA ARG A 238 -17.97 13.87 9.71
C ARG A 238 -18.86 14.01 8.47
N ASP A 239 -19.14 12.93 7.75
CA ASP A 239 -19.94 12.97 6.52
C ASP A 239 -21.45 13.09 6.78
N THR A 240 -21.87 14.27 7.25
CA THR A 240 -23.28 14.56 7.57
C THR A 240 -24.19 14.60 6.32
N SER A 241 -23.61 14.84 5.15
CA SER A 241 -24.30 14.93 3.86
C SER A 241 -24.39 13.59 3.11
N ASN A 242 -23.88 12.50 3.70
CA ASN A 242 -23.87 11.15 3.11
C ASN A 242 -23.25 11.11 1.71
N VAL A 243 -22.17 11.86 1.51
CA VAL A 243 -21.43 11.90 0.24
C VAL A 243 -20.63 10.62 0.04
N ILE A 244 -20.15 9.99 1.10
CA ILE A 244 -19.27 8.83 1.10
C ILE A 244 -20.02 7.63 1.67
N GLU A 245 -20.26 6.64 0.83
CA GLU A 245 -20.86 5.39 1.21
C GLU A 245 -19.79 4.30 1.38
N LEU A 246 -19.46 3.99 2.64
CA LEU A 246 -18.45 3.01 3.00
C LEU A 246 -19.05 1.60 3.09
N ARG A 247 -18.44 0.63 2.41
CA ARG A 247 -18.86 -0.77 2.41
C ARG A 247 -17.67 -1.71 2.58
N ASN A 248 -17.61 -2.30 3.77
CA ASN A 248 -16.61 -3.31 4.12
C ASN A 248 -17.10 -4.70 3.71
N TYR A 249 -16.23 -5.52 3.13
CA TYR A 249 -16.53 -6.89 2.75
C TYR A 249 -15.49 -7.85 3.31
N CYS A 250 -15.92 -8.77 4.17
CA CYS A 250 -15.11 -9.89 4.65
C CYS A 250 -15.40 -11.13 3.80
N THR A 251 -14.58 -11.35 2.77
CA THR A 251 -14.84 -12.36 1.73
C THR A 251 -14.57 -13.79 2.18
N SER A 252 -13.96 -13.98 3.36
CA SER A 252 -13.72 -15.30 3.98
C SER A 252 -14.91 -15.83 4.79
N ILE A 253 -15.89 -14.97 5.09
CA ILE A 253 -17.10 -15.35 5.82
C ILE A 253 -18.21 -15.69 4.82
N TYR A 254 -18.97 -16.76 5.11
CA TYR A 254 -20.09 -17.18 4.28
C TYR A 254 -21.22 -16.16 4.22
N GLU A 255 -21.90 -16.12 3.08
CA GLU A 255 -22.94 -15.14 2.78
C GLU A 255 -24.13 -15.17 3.75
N LYS A 256 -24.92 -14.09 3.74
CA LYS A 256 -26.12 -13.98 4.57
C LYS A 256 -27.14 -15.03 4.17
N GLY A 257 -27.55 -15.85 5.13
CA GLY A 257 -28.47 -16.99 4.92
C GLY A 257 -27.78 -18.35 5.00
N ASP A 258 -26.44 -18.37 4.96
CA ASP A 258 -25.69 -19.60 5.25
C ASP A 258 -25.73 -19.92 6.74
N VAL A 259 -26.07 -21.16 7.08
CA VAL A 259 -26.14 -21.64 8.47
C VAL A 259 -24.79 -21.51 9.20
N ARG A 260 -23.67 -21.55 8.47
CA ARG A 260 -22.30 -21.43 9.01
C ARG A 260 -21.98 -20.02 9.51
N SER A 261 -22.63 -18.98 8.97
CA SER A 261 -22.44 -17.59 9.37
C SER A 261 -23.66 -17.00 10.08
N ALA A 262 -24.74 -17.77 10.27
CA ALA A 262 -26.01 -17.31 10.84
C ALA A 262 -25.86 -16.67 12.23
N PHE A 263 -25.12 -17.30 13.14
CA PHE A 263 -24.86 -16.75 14.47
C PHE A 263 -24.00 -15.49 14.44
N ILE A 264 -23.02 -15.42 13.53
CA ILE A 264 -22.17 -14.24 13.36
C ILE A 264 -23.00 -13.07 12.85
N HIS A 265 -23.85 -13.28 11.85
CA HIS A 265 -24.78 -12.26 11.36
C HIS A 265 -25.75 -11.78 12.45
N MET A 266 -26.29 -12.70 13.25
CA MET A 266 -27.18 -12.37 14.36
C MET A 266 -26.45 -11.51 15.39
N LEU A 267 -25.24 -11.93 15.81
CA LEU A 267 -24.43 -11.19 16.77
C LEU A 267 -24.04 -9.82 16.25
N GLN A 268 -23.63 -9.72 14.98
CA GLN A 268 -23.29 -8.47 14.32
C GLN A 268 -24.49 -7.50 14.31
N SER A 269 -25.67 -8.00 13.92
CA SER A 269 -26.90 -7.21 13.88
C SER A 269 -27.29 -6.71 15.28
N LEU A 270 -27.22 -7.57 16.29
CA LEU A 270 -27.53 -7.22 17.68
C LEU A 270 -26.53 -6.21 18.26
N ASN A 271 -25.23 -6.43 18.04
CA ASN A 271 -24.19 -5.55 18.57
C ASN A 271 -24.23 -4.18 17.90
N HIS A 272 -24.43 -4.13 16.58
CA HIS A 272 -24.55 -2.88 15.85
C HIS A 272 -25.81 -2.11 16.24
N ALA A 273 -26.95 -2.80 16.43
CA ALA A 273 -28.17 -2.14 16.91
C ALA A 273 -28.03 -1.58 18.33
N LYS A 274 -27.23 -2.23 19.19
CA LYS A 274 -27.07 -1.83 20.59
C LYS A 274 -25.99 -0.77 20.81
N TYR A 275 -24.89 -0.85 20.07
CA TYR A 275 -23.69 -0.03 20.30
C TYR A 275 -23.22 0.75 19.07
N GLY A 276 -23.85 0.56 17.90
CA GLY A 276 -23.41 1.18 16.65
C GLY A 276 -22.07 0.64 16.13
N MET A 277 -21.60 -0.52 16.63
CA MET A 277 -20.31 -1.08 16.25
C MET A 277 -20.44 -2.46 15.60
N ASP A 278 -19.71 -2.62 14.50
CA ASP A 278 -19.53 -3.86 13.78
C ASP A 278 -18.56 -4.79 14.54
N ILE A 279 -18.95 -6.05 14.74
CA ILE A 279 -18.13 -7.02 15.50
C ILE A 279 -16.92 -7.53 14.73
N VAL A 280 -16.93 -7.42 13.39
CA VAL A 280 -15.88 -7.98 12.54
C VAL A 280 -14.75 -6.96 12.38
N SER A 281 -15.09 -5.76 11.94
CA SER A 281 -14.16 -4.66 11.74
C SER A 281 -13.87 -3.85 13.01
N GLY A 282 -14.78 -3.87 13.98
CA GLY A 282 -14.72 -2.99 15.14
C GLY A 282 -14.94 -1.51 14.79
N THR A 283 -15.56 -1.20 13.64
CA THR A 283 -15.87 0.15 13.16
C THR A 283 -17.36 0.43 13.24
N ASN A 284 -17.77 1.67 12.97
CA ASN A 284 -19.17 2.06 12.78
C ASN A 284 -19.71 1.67 11.39
N VAL A 285 -18.86 1.13 10.51
CA VAL A 285 -19.23 0.63 9.18
C VAL A 285 -19.52 -0.87 9.29
N MET A 286 -20.77 -1.25 9.09
CA MET A 286 -21.17 -2.66 9.11
C MET A 286 -20.47 -3.45 8.00
N THR A 287 -19.86 -4.58 8.36
CA THR A 287 -19.16 -5.44 7.40
C THR A 287 -20.13 -6.38 6.70
N ASN A 288 -20.18 -6.35 5.37
CA ASN A 288 -20.84 -7.35 4.56
C ASN A 288 -19.99 -8.63 4.48
N PHE A 289 -20.63 -9.80 4.45
CA PHE A 289 -19.94 -11.08 4.30
C PHE A 289 -20.02 -11.56 2.86
N ALA A 290 -19.13 -12.50 2.53
CA ALA A 290 -18.91 -12.99 1.17
C ALA A 290 -18.52 -11.86 0.21
N LYS A 291 -18.70 -12.10 -1.08
CA LYS A 291 -18.32 -11.19 -2.16
C LYS A 291 -19.50 -10.29 -2.53
N PRO A 292 -19.26 -9.02 -2.91
CA PRO A 292 -20.31 -8.19 -3.47
C PRO A 292 -20.82 -8.81 -4.79
N ASN A 293 -22.13 -8.73 -5.00
CA ASN A 293 -22.70 -8.99 -6.32
C ASN A 293 -22.53 -7.72 -7.16
N TRP A 294 -21.44 -7.66 -7.93
CA TRP A 294 -21.09 -6.46 -8.71
C TRP A 294 -22.16 -6.05 -9.72
N LYS A 295 -22.89 -7.01 -10.30
CA LYS A 295 -24.03 -6.71 -11.18
C LYS A 295 -25.07 -5.87 -10.44
N ASN A 296 -25.48 -6.31 -9.25
CA ASN A 296 -26.44 -5.56 -8.42
C ASN A 296 -25.88 -4.21 -7.97
N VAL A 297 -24.58 -4.13 -7.67
CA VAL A 297 -23.91 -2.87 -7.31
C VAL A 297 -23.97 -1.87 -8.47
N TYR A 298 -23.58 -2.30 -9.68
CA TYR A 298 -23.64 -1.44 -10.87
C TYR A 298 -25.06 -1.04 -11.23
N GLU A 299 -26.02 -1.96 -11.15
CA GLU A 299 -27.44 -1.68 -11.37
C GLU A 299 -27.97 -0.65 -10.37
N HIS A 300 -27.63 -0.79 -9.09
CA HIS A 300 -28.04 0.16 -8.05
C HIS A 300 -27.46 1.55 -8.29
N ILE A 301 -26.16 1.65 -8.57
CA ILE A 301 -25.51 2.94 -8.87
C ILE A 301 -26.11 3.57 -10.13
N ALA A 302 -26.41 2.79 -11.16
CA ALA A 302 -27.05 3.29 -12.38
C ALA A 302 -28.47 3.80 -12.16
N ILE A 303 -29.23 3.17 -11.25
CA ILE A 303 -30.57 3.63 -10.84
C ILE A 303 -30.48 4.93 -10.04
N ASP A 304 -29.53 5.03 -9.12
CA ASP A 304 -29.35 6.21 -8.27
C ASP A 304 -28.85 7.43 -9.05
N HIS A 305 -28.07 7.20 -10.12
CA HIS A 305 -27.41 8.25 -10.91
C HIS A 305 -27.72 8.12 -12.41
N PRO A 306 -28.99 8.27 -12.83
CA PRO A 306 -29.39 8.05 -14.22
C PRO A 306 -28.72 9.04 -15.18
N GLY A 307 -28.05 8.53 -16.21
CA GLY A 307 -27.38 9.34 -17.23
C GLY A 307 -26.04 9.94 -16.81
N SER A 308 -25.56 9.65 -15.60
CA SER A 308 -24.26 10.12 -15.11
C SER A 308 -23.10 9.23 -15.58
N HIS A 309 -21.96 9.85 -15.85
CA HIS A 309 -20.69 9.12 -16.05
C HIS A 309 -20.06 8.83 -14.69
N VAL A 310 -19.99 7.55 -14.32
CA VAL A 310 -19.40 7.10 -13.06
C VAL A 310 -17.93 6.74 -13.26
N GLY A 311 -17.04 7.35 -12.48
CA GLY A 311 -15.61 7.01 -12.47
C GLY A 311 -15.36 5.77 -11.62
N VAL A 312 -14.92 4.67 -12.24
CA VAL A 312 -14.62 3.42 -11.52
C VAL A 312 -13.11 3.28 -11.35
N PHE A 313 -12.65 3.17 -10.10
CA PHE A 313 -11.24 3.06 -9.74
C PHE A 313 -11.02 1.81 -8.90
N TYR A 314 -10.06 0.99 -9.32
CA TYR A 314 -9.77 -0.29 -8.72
C TYR A 314 -8.30 -0.39 -8.34
N CYS A 315 -8.00 -0.88 -7.14
CA CYS A 315 -6.65 -1.23 -6.73
C CYS A 315 -6.68 -2.55 -5.94
N GLY A 316 -5.97 -3.53 -6.46
CA GLY A 316 -5.94 -4.89 -5.94
C GLY A 316 -5.26 -5.82 -6.94
N GLU A 317 -4.96 -7.03 -6.49
CA GLU A 317 -4.32 -8.03 -7.34
C GLU A 317 -5.27 -8.52 -8.43
N LEU A 318 -4.83 -8.52 -9.69
CA LEU A 318 -5.69 -8.81 -10.86
C LEU A 318 -6.28 -10.23 -10.82
N ALA A 319 -5.51 -11.20 -10.31
CA ALA A 319 -5.98 -12.57 -10.10
C ALA A 319 -7.18 -12.61 -9.13
N LEU A 320 -7.15 -11.77 -8.10
CA LEU A 320 -8.27 -11.60 -7.17
C LEU A 320 -9.42 -10.85 -7.86
N ALA A 321 -9.16 -9.82 -8.66
CA ALA A 321 -10.23 -9.10 -9.40
C ALA A 321 -11.13 -10.04 -10.22
N ASN A 322 -10.51 -11.00 -10.92
CA ASN A 322 -11.23 -12.01 -11.72
C ASN A 322 -11.97 -13.01 -10.83
N GLN A 323 -11.35 -13.46 -9.73
CA GLN A 323 -12.04 -14.31 -8.73
C GLN A 323 -13.20 -13.56 -8.06
N GLU A 324 -13.10 -12.25 -7.91
CA GLU A 324 -14.13 -11.39 -7.34
C GLU A 324 -15.23 -11.03 -8.37
N ASN A 325 -15.16 -11.51 -9.62
CA ASN A 325 -16.09 -11.19 -10.71
C ASN A 325 -16.30 -9.68 -10.91
N PHE A 326 -15.24 -8.89 -10.70
CA PHE A 326 -15.33 -7.43 -10.74
C PHE A 326 -15.53 -6.91 -12.16
N TYR A 327 -14.83 -7.48 -13.15
CA TYR A 327 -15.03 -7.12 -14.54
C TYR A 327 -16.24 -7.86 -15.12
N PRO A 328 -17.16 -7.15 -15.82
CA PRO A 328 -18.18 -7.83 -16.59
C PRO A 328 -17.50 -8.71 -17.63
N GLN A 329 -17.80 -10.02 -17.62
CA GLN A 329 -17.41 -10.90 -18.72
C GLN A 329 -18.13 -10.40 -19.97
N CYS A 330 -17.36 -10.06 -21.01
CA CYS A 330 -17.89 -9.65 -22.31
C CYS A 330 -18.72 -10.75 -22.97
#